data_AF-A0A7C1LQ50-F1
#
_entry.id   AF-A0A7C1LQ50-F1
#
_cell.length_a   1.000
_cell.length_b   1.000
_cell.length_c   1.000
_cell.angle_alpha   90.00
_cell.angle_beta   90.00
_cell.angle_gamma   90.00
#
_symmetry.space_group_name_H-M   'P 1'
#
loop_
_entity.id
_entity.type
_entity.pdbx_description
1 polymer ?
#
loop_
_entity_poly.entity_id
_entity_poly.type
_entity_poly.pdbx_seq_one_letter_code
_entity_poly.pdbx_strand_id
1 'polypeptide(L)'
;ALYMTKDEQEAEDLTQETYLKAYRFFANFEPRTNCKAWLFKILQNNHLNRCRNKSKVSFLEEFNEINPYCFQLIQEEESNPEKNFFKNLSSKHIRRAIEDLPEEWRLTVILADIEDYSYKEIAEVTKFPIGTVMSKLHRGRNLLRKKLLKYVKEEKLIKE
;
A
#
# COMPACT_ATOMS: atom_id res chain seq x y z
N ALA A 1 0.17 -4.09 4.58
CA ALA A 1 -0.64 -3.39 5.59
C ALA A 1 -0.30 -1.91 5.66
N LEU A 2 0.96 -1.53 5.89
CA LEU A 2 1.38 -0.13 6.04
C LEU A 2 0.95 0.80 4.89
N TYR A 3 1.09 0.35 3.64
CA TYR A 3 0.61 1.10 2.48
C TYR A 3 -0.91 1.27 2.41
N MET A 4 -1.69 0.44 3.09
CA MET A 4 -3.16 0.52 3.12
C MET A 4 -3.64 1.45 4.24
N THR A 5 -3.10 1.28 5.45
CA THR A 5 -3.53 2.00 6.66
C THR A 5 -2.90 3.37 6.81
N LYS A 6 -1.66 3.56 6.31
CA LYS A 6 -0.81 4.75 6.53
C LYS A 6 -0.51 5.04 8.01
N ASP A 7 -0.85 4.11 8.88
CA ASP A 7 -0.65 4.15 10.32
C ASP A 7 -0.02 2.84 10.75
N GLU A 8 1.02 2.93 11.59
CA GLU A 8 1.86 1.81 11.99
C GLU A 8 1.13 0.84 12.91
N GLN A 9 0.43 1.36 13.93
CA GLN A 9 -0.32 0.54 14.87
C GLN A 9 -1.46 -0.20 14.17
N GLU A 10 -2.21 0.51 13.32
CA GLU A 10 -3.26 -0.10 12.49
C GLU A 10 -2.68 -1.14 11.52
N ALA A 11 -1.47 -0.91 11.00
CA ALA A 11 -0.80 -1.84 10.10
C ALA A 11 -0.39 -3.12 10.82
N GLU A 12 0.15 -3.01 12.04
CA GLU A 12 0.48 -4.16 12.89
C GLU A 12 -0.76 -4.97 13.20
N ASP A 13 -1.81 -4.32 13.70
CA ASP A 13 -3.08 -4.97 14.02
C ASP A 13 -3.68 -5.67 12.80
N LEU A 14 -3.65 -5.02 11.64
CA LEU A 14 -4.16 -5.57 10.39
C LEU A 14 -3.34 -6.80 9.96
N THR A 15 -2.04 -6.75 10.16
CA THR A 15 -1.13 -7.86 9.85
C THR A 15 -1.38 -9.05 10.77
N GLN A 16 -1.51 -8.81 12.08
CA GLN A 16 -1.84 -9.85 13.06
C GLN A 16 -3.19 -10.51 12.75
N GLU A 17 -4.24 -9.73 12.51
CA GLU A 17 -5.56 -10.27 12.16
C GLU A 17 -5.52 -11.11 10.87
N THR A 18 -4.69 -10.68 9.91
CA THR A 18 -4.49 -11.40 8.64
C THR A 18 -3.87 -12.77 8.88
N TYR A 19 -2.79 -12.85 9.64
CA TYR A 19 -2.16 -14.14 9.94
C TYR A 19 -3.05 -15.04 10.81
N LEU A 20 -3.78 -14.49 11.78
CA LEU A 20 -4.73 -15.25 12.58
C LEU A 20 -5.84 -15.87 11.71
N LYS A 21 -6.40 -15.11 10.76
CA LYS A 21 -7.39 -15.64 9.82
C LYS A 21 -6.77 -16.64 8.85
N ALA A 22 -5.57 -16.36 8.34
CA ALA A 22 -4.87 -17.30 7.46
C ALA A 22 -4.63 -18.63 8.17
N TYR A 23 -4.18 -18.62 9.41
CA TYR A 23 -4.00 -19.84 10.21
C TYR A 23 -5.32 -20.61 10.38
N ARG A 24 -6.41 -19.91 10.74
CA ARG A 24 -7.74 -20.53 10.89
C ARG A 24 -8.28 -21.17 9.61
N PHE A 25 -8.03 -20.56 8.46
CA PHE A 25 -8.52 -21.03 7.16
C PHE A 25 -7.45 -21.76 6.35
N PHE A 26 -6.32 -22.13 6.97
CA PHE A 26 -5.19 -22.74 6.27
C PHE A 26 -5.58 -24.06 5.60
N ALA A 27 -6.49 -24.83 6.19
CA ALA A 27 -7.01 -26.07 5.60
C ALA A 27 -7.73 -25.85 4.24
N ASN A 28 -8.21 -24.63 3.97
CA ASN A 28 -8.87 -24.28 2.72
C ASN A 28 -7.89 -23.73 1.68
N PHE A 29 -6.60 -23.60 2.02
CA PHE A 29 -5.58 -23.19 1.05
C PHE A 29 -5.30 -24.35 0.10
N GLU A 30 -5.41 -24.09 -1.20
CA GLU A 30 -5.13 -25.08 -2.23
C GLU A 30 -3.62 -25.13 -2.51
N PRO A 31 -2.94 -26.26 -2.23
CA PRO A 31 -1.51 -26.40 -2.49
C PRO A 31 -1.21 -26.20 -3.98
N ARG A 32 -0.04 -25.64 -4.30
CA ARG A 32 0.41 -25.26 -5.66
C ARG A 32 -0.25 -24.00 -6.25
N THR A 33 -1.12 -23.32 -5.51
CA THR A 33 -1.57 -21.96 -5.84
C THR A 33 -0.66 -20.90 -5.20
N ASN A 34 -0.79 -19.63 -5.63
CA ASN A 34 0.03 -18.53 -5.11
C ASN A 34 -0.37 -18.19 -3.65
N CYS A 35 0.39 -18.71 -2.69
CA CYS A 35 0.19 -18.47 -1.25
C CYS A 35 0.23 -16.98 -0.90
N LYS A 36 1.13 -16.21 -1.55
CA LYS A 36 1.23 -14.76 -1.36
C LYS A 36 -0.07 -14.08 -1.79
N ALA A 37 -0.62 -14.45 -2.94
CA ALA A 37 -1.89 -13.89 -3.42
C ALA A 37 -3.06 -14.22 -2.49
N TRP A 38 -3.10 -15.44 -1.97
CA TRP A 38 -4.08 -15.85 -0.98
C TRP A 38 -4.01 -15.02 0.31
N LEU A 39 -2.81 -14.80 0.85
CA LEU A 39 -2.63 -13.94 2.04
C LEU A 39 -3.03 -12.49 1.78
N PHE A 40 -2.66 -11.92 0.63
CA PHE A 40 -3.05 -10.55 0.27
C PHE A 40 -4.57 -10.41 0.07
N LYS A 41 -5.24 -11.46 -0.40
CA LYS A 41 -6.71 -11.50 -0.46
C LYS A 41 -7.34 -11.45 0.93
N ILE A 42 -6.78 -12.17 1.91
CA ILE A 42 -7.22 -12.10 3.31
C ILE A 42 -6.97 -10.69 3.86
N LEU A 43 -5.77 -10.15 3.66
CA LEU A 43 -5.38 -8.81 4.08
C LEU A 43 -6.34 -7.74 3.56
N GLN A 44 -6.62 -7.76 2.25
CA GLN A 44 -7.50 -6.79 1.60
C GLN A 44 -8.93 -6.90 2.12
N ASN A 45 -9.44 -8.12 2.33
CA ASN A 45 -10.77 -8.32 2.90
C ASN A 45 -10.85 -7.78 4.35
N ASN A 46 -9.82 -8.00 5.16
CA ASN A 46 -9.76 -7.46 6.52
C ASN A 46 -9.77 -5.93 6.53
N HIS A 47 -8.94 -5.32 5.68
CA HIS A 47 -8.87 -3.87 5.51
C HIS A 47 -10.23 -3.27 5.12
N LEU A 48 -10.87 -3.80 4.08
CA LEU A 48 -12.18 -3.33 3.63
C LEU A 48 -13.27 -3.47 4.72
N ASN A 49 -13.23 -4.56 5.50
CA ASN A 49 -14.15 -4.76 6.61
C ASN A 49 -13.94 -3.72 7.73
N ARG A 50 -12.68 -3.39 8.05
CA ARG A 50 -12.35 -2.32 9.01
C ARG A 50 -12.84 -0.96 8.54
N CYS A 51 -12.57 -0.60 7.28
CA CYS A 51 -13.06 0.65 6.69
C CYS A 51 -14.60 0.75 6.76
N ARG A 52 -15.31 -0.33 6.40
CA ARG A 52 -16.77 -0.36 6.47
C ARG A 52 -17.30 -0.18 7.89
N ASN A 53 -16.65 -0.77 8.88
CA ASN A 53 -17.06 -0.66 10.28
C ASN A 53 -16.77 0.75 10.83
N LYS A 54 -15.63 1.36 10.49
CA LYS A 54 -15.32 2.75 10.83
C LYS A 54 -16.35 3.73 10.26
N SER A 55 -16.77 3.54 9.01
CA SER A 55 -17.83 4.37 8.41
C SER A 55 -19.20 4.22 9.10
N LYS A 56 -19.50 3.05 9.67
CA LYS A 56 -20.75 2.83 10.43
C LYS A 56 -20.73 3.50 11.81
N VAL A 57 -19.59 3.48 12.49
CA VAL A 57 -19.40 4.15 13.78
C VAL A 57 -19.39 5.67 13.59
N SER A 58 -18.75 6.17 12.54
CA SER A 58 -18.72 7.60 12.20
C SER A 58 -20.09 8.21 11.86
N PHE A 59 -21.10 7.41 11.48
CA PHE A 59 -22.48 7.90 11.28
C PHE A 59 -23.25 8.05 12.61
N LEU A 60 -22.78 7.40 13.69
CA LEU A 60 -23.33 7.55 15.05
C LEU A 60 -22.60 8.62 15.87
N GLU A 61 -21.42 9.06 15.42
CA GLU A 61 -20.57 10.05 16.08
C GLU A 61 -20.38 11.27 15.16
N GLU A 62 -21.48 11.95 14.81
CA GLU A 62 -21.40 13.35 14.39
C GLU A 62 -21.07 14.17 15.64
N PHE A 63 -19.77 14.27 15.95
CA PHE A 63 -19.05 15.17 16.85
C PHE A 63 -17.87 14.38 17.45
N ASN A 64 -16.72 14.40 16.80
CA ASN A 64 -15.47 14.78 17.45
C ASN A 64 -14.32 14.90 16.43
N GLU A 65 -13.79 16.12 16.45
CA GLU A 65 -12.47 16.60 16.07
C GLU A 65 -11.54 15.75 15.20
N ILE A 66 -11.17 16.38 14.08
CA ILE A 66 -9.99 16.12 13.26
C ILE A 66 -8.78 15.89 14.17
N ASN A 67 -8.15 14.73 14.06
CA ASN A 67 -6.88 14.45 14.72
C ASN A 67 -5.72 14.81 13.76
N PRO A 68 -4.99 15.91 13.98
CA PRO A 68 -3.73 16.17 13.29
C PRO A 68 -2.61 15.43 14.02
N TYR A 69 -1.56 15.05 13.29
CA TYR A 69 -0.32 14.41 13.76
C TYR A 69 -0.35 12.87 13.91
N CYS A 70 0.39 12.22 13.02
CA CYS A 70 1.61 11.53 13.45
C CYS A 70 2.56 11.35 12.26
N PHE A 71 3.57 12.19 12.22
CA PHE A 71 4.75 12.03 11.37
C PHE A 71 5.86 11.52 12.28
N GLN A 72 6.12 10.22 12.25
CA GLN A 72 7.36 9.68 12.82
C GLN A 72 7.91 8.64 11.85
N LEU A 73 8.94 9.07 11.13
CA LEU A 73 9.79 8.21 10.33
C LEU A 73 10.83 7.64 11.28
N ILE A 74 10.73 6.36 11.60
CA ILE A 74 11.82 5.65 12.27
C ILE A 74 12.92 5.44 11.24
N GLN A 75 14.10 5.96 11.57
CA GLN A 75 15.36 5.71 10.86
C GLN A 75 15.79 4.29 11.19
N GLU A 76 16.01 3.46 10.16
CA GLU A 76 16.81 2.25 10.33
C GLU A 76 18.29 2.66 10.31
N GLU A 77 18.96 2.48 11.44
CA GLU A 77 20.43 2.47 11.54
C GLU A 77 20.96 1.20 10.87
N GLU A 78 21.78 1.34 9.82
CA GLU A 78 23.21 0.97 9.86
C GLU A 78 23.89 0.97 8.48
N SER A 79 25.19 1.32 8.53
CA SER A 79 26.25 1.14 7.53
C SER A 79 26.28 2.06 6.29
N ASN A 80 26.95 3.21 6.48
CA ASN A 80 27.48 4.19 5.51
C ASN A 80 26.60 5.44 5.24
N PRO A 81 26.78 6.54 6.02
CA PRO A 81 25.81 7.64 6.12
C PRO A 81 25.65 8.44 4.82
N GLU A 82 26.70 8.71 4.06
CA GLU A 82 26.58 9.58 2.87
C GLU A 82 25.99 8.86 1.65
N LYS A 83 26.41 7.62 1.37
CA LYS A 83 25.85 6.83 0.24
C LYS A 83 24.42 6.35 0.52
N ASN A 84 24.10 6.01 1.77
CA ASN A 84 22.73 5.67 2.13
C ASN A 84 21.84 6.91 2.29
N PHE A 85 22.36 8.09 2.61
CA PHE A 85 21.52 9.30 2.66
C PHE A 85 20.83 9.53 1.32
N PHE A 86 21.55 9.53 0.19
CA PHE A 86 20.93 9.70 -1.13
C PHE A 86 20.00 8.53 -1.52
N LYS A 87 20.36 7.30 -1.16
CA LYS A 87 19.54 6.10 -1.43
C LYS A 87 18.25 6.09 -0.59
N ASN A 88 18.34 6.51 0.67
CA ASN A 88 17.24 6.65 1.62
C ASN A 88 16.38 7.88 1.33
N LEU A 89 16.97 8.96 0.84
CA LEU A 89 16.23 10.13 0.37
C LEU A 89 15.41 9.75 -0.86
N SER A 90 16.05 9.13 -1.86
CA SER A 90 15.39 8.63 -3.07
C SER A 90 14.27 7.63 -2.74
N SER A 91 14.51 6.68 -1.82
CA SER A 91 13.48 5.72 -1.38
C SER A 91 12.32 6.40 -0.64
N LYS A 92 12.59 7.43 0.18
CA LYS A 92 11.56 8.22 0.86
C LYS A 92 10.68 9.01 -0.11
N HIS A 93 11.25 9.57 -1.18
CA HIS A 93 10.48 10.27 -2.20
C HIS A 93 9.61 9.33 -3.03
N ILE A 94 10.14 8.15 -3.39
CA ILE A 94 9.36 7.10 -4.06
C ILE A 94 8.21 6.65 -3.16
N ARG A 95 8.49 6.37 -1.88
CA ARG A 95 7.48 5.96 -0.91
C ARG A 95 6.37 7.02 -0.76
N ARG A 96 6.72 8.29 -0.60
CA ARG A 96 5.75 9.40 -0.55
C ARG A 96 4.93 9.50 -1.83
N ALA A 97 5.57 9.40 -3.00
CA ALA A 97 4.86 9.46 -4.27
C ALA A 97 3.81 8.33 -4.41
N ILE A 98 4.12 7.13 -3.88
CA ILE A 98 3.18 6.01 -3.80
C ILE A 98 2.07 6.29 -2.78
N GLU A 99 2.39 6.75 -1.57
CA GLU A 99 1.42 7.06 -0.52
C GLU A 99 0.40 8.14 -0.95
N ASP A 100 0.83 9.10 -1.77
CA ASP A 100 0.00 10.15 -2.34
C ASP A 100 -0.98 9.66 -3.42
N LEU A 101 -0.82 8.44 -3.94
CA LEU A 101 -1.78 7.89 -4.87
C LEU A 101 -3.13 7.64 -4.16
N PRO A 102 -4.26 7.80 -4.88
CA PRO A 102 -5.55 7.28 -4.43
C PRO A 102 -5.41 5.81 -4.04
N GLU A 103 -6.03 5.41 -2.93
CA GLU A 103 -5.80 4.12 -2.28
C GLU A 103 -5.94 2.92 -3.23
N GLU A 104 -7.00 2.90 -4.04
CA GLU A 104 -7.23 1.81 -4.99
C GLU A 104 -6.16 1.74 -6.09
N TRP A 105 -5.60 2.89 -6.50
CA TRP A 105 -4.54 2.93 -7.50
C TRP A 105 -3.21 2.53 -6.88
N ARG A 106 -2.95 3.01 -5.65
CA ARG A 106 -1.78 2.64 -4.85
C ARG A 106 -1.66 1.14 -4.71
N LEU A 107 -2.74 0.50 -4.26
CA LEU A 107 -2.77 -0.95 -4.07
C LEU A 107 -2.51 -1.69 -5.39
N THR A 108 -3.16 -1.27 -6.47
CA THR A 108 -2.99 -1.88 -7.79
C THR A 108 -1.55 -1.77 -8.29
N VAL A 109 -0.93 -0.60 -8.10
CA VAL A 109 0.48 -0.37 -8.46
C VAL A 109 1.42 -1.22 -7.62
N ILE A 110 1.24 -1.29 -6.30
CA ILE A 110 2.10 -2.09 -5.43
C ILE A 110 2.04 -3.57 -5.83
N LEU A 111 0.83 -4.10 -6.02
CA LEU A 111 0.67 -5.50 -6.39
C LEU A 111 1.33 -5.81 -7.75
N ALA A 112 1.24 -4.90 -8.72
CA ALA A 112 1.80 -5.11 -10.06
C ALA A 112 3.32 -4.87 -10.14
N ASP A 113 3.80 -3.74 -9.61
CA ASP A 113 5.13 -3.19 -9.88
C ASP A 113 6.15 -3.51 -8.77
N ILE A 114 5.69 -3.92 -7.58
CA ILE A 114 6.56 -4.25 -6.44
C ILE A 114 6.43 -5.73 -6.09
N GLU A 115 5.21 -6.25 -6.08
CA GLU A 115 4.96 -7.63 -5.67
C GLU A 115 4.95 -8.63 -6.84
N ASP A 116 5.05 -8.14 -8.08
CA ASP A 116 5.08 -8.86 -9.37
C ASP A 116 3.85 -9.75 -9.66
N TYR A 117 2.65 -9.29 -9.27
CA TYR A 117 1.42 -10.04 -9.50
C TYR A 117 0.93 -9.90 -10.94
N SER A 118 0.36 -10.98 -11.48
CA SER A 118 -0.37 -10.91 -12.74
C SER A 118 -1.67 -10.10 -12.59
N TYR A 119 -2.17 -9.53 -13.69
CA TYR A 119 -3.41 -8.76 -13.66
C TYR A 119 -4.63 -9.60 -13.21
N LYS A 120 -4.59 -10.92 -13.42
CA LYS A 120 -5.61 -11.85 -12.93
C LYS A 120 -5.57 -11.97 -11.41
N GLU A 121 -4.39 -12.18 -10.83
CA GLU A 121 -4.24 -12.27 -9.36
C GLU A 121 -4.61 -10.93 -8.68
N ILE A 122 -4.25 -9.80 -9.30
CA ILE A 122 -4.64 -8.48 -8.79
C ILE A 122 -6.16 -8.33 -8.80
N ALA A 123 -6.84 -8.77 -9.87
CA ALA A 123 -8.30 -8.75 -9.95
C ALA A 123 -8.94 -9.61 -8.86
N GLU A 124 -8.36 -10.78 -8.57
CA GLU A 124 -8.85 -11.67 -7.50
C GLU A 124 -8.65 -11.10 -6.09
N VAL A 125 -7.52 -10.43 -5.85
CA VAL A 125 -7.21 -9.79 -4.56
C VAL A 125 -8.08 -8.55 -4.33
N THR A 126 -8.18 -7.69 -5.34
CA THR A 126 -8.88 -6.39 -5.24
C THR A 126 -10.39 -6.49 -5.50
N LYS A 127 -10.85 -7.62 -6.07
CA LYS A 127 -12.22 -7.83 -6.58
C LYS A 127 -12.63 -6.88 -7.70
N PHE A 128 -11.67 -6.23 -8.35
CA PHE A 128 -11.93 -5.39 -9.51
C PHE A 128 -11.96 -6.24 -10.80
N PRO A 129 -12.78 -5.86 -11.80
CA PRO A 129 -12.65 -6.43 -13.14
C PRO A 129 -11.24 -6.20 -13.70
N ILE A 130 -10.73 -7.13 -14.53
CA ILE A 130 -9.37 -7.03 -15.11
C ILE A 130 -9.18 -5.71 -15.88
N GLY A 131 -10.18 -5.25 -16.62
CA GLY A 131 -10.12 -3.94 -17.32
C GLY A 131 -10.00 -2.75 -16.35
N THR A 132 -10.63 -2.85 -15.18
CA THR A 132 -10.51 -1.87 -14.10
C THR A 132 -9.10 -1.90 -13.49
N VAL A 133 -8.51 -3.08 -13.31
CA VAL A 133 -7.11 -3.23 -12.87
C VAL A 133 -6.17 -2.53 -13.86
N MET A 134 -6.30 -2.82 -15.17
CA MET A 134 -5.47 -2.20 -16.21
C MET A 134 -5.60 -0.67 -16.22
N SER A 135 -6.83 -0.15 -16.17
CA SER A 135 -7.07 1.29 -16.18
C SER A 135 -6.56 2.00 -14.91
N LYS A 136 -6.74 1.40 -13.72
CA LYS A 136 -6.19 1.92 -12.46
C LYS A 136 -4.66 1.88 -12.46
N LEU A 137 -4.05 0.81 -12.94
CA LEU A 137 -2.59 0.68 -13.04
C LEU A 137 -2.01 1.75 -13.98
N HIS A 138 -2.61 1.93 -15.16
CA HIS A 138 -2.20 2.96 -16.10
C HIS A 138 -2.29 4.38 -15.49
N ARG A 139 -3.40 4.71 -14.83
CA ARG A 139 -3.58 6.00 -14.15
C ARG A 139 -2.60 6.19 -12.99
N GLY A 140 -2.39 5.14 -12.18
CA GLY A 140 -1.44 5.13 -11.07
C GLY A 140 -0.01 5.37 -11.52
N ARG A 141 0.46 4.61 -12.53
CA ARG A 141 1.79 4.79 -13.13
C ARG A 141 1.98 6.18 -13.73
N ASN A 142 0.96 6.72 -14.42
CA ASN A 142 1.03 8.08 -14.95
C ASN A 142 1.14 9.15 -13.86
N LEU A 143 0.40 9.00 -12.75
CA LEU A 143 0.47 9.93 -11.64
C LEU A 143 1.82 9.83 -10.92
N LEU A 144 2.34 8.61 -10.70
CA LEU A 144 3.70 8.40 -10.17
C LEU A 144 4.75 9.03 -11.06
N ARG A 145 4.69 8.80 -12.37
CA ARG A 145 5.62 9.40 -13.33
C ARG A 145 5.61 10.92 -13.22
N LYS A 146 4.44 11.56 -13.16
CA LYS A 146 4.35 13.03 -12.98
C LYS A 146 4.99 13.49 -11.67
N LYS A 147 4.72 12.81 -10.55
CA LYS A 147 5.28 13.13 -9.23
C LYS A 147 6.79 12.96 -9.18
N LEU A 148 7.30 11.84 -9.68
CA LEU A 148 8.73 11.53 -9.70
C LEU A 148 9.50 12.43 -10.68
N LEU A 149 8.92 12.77 -11.84
CA LEU A 149 9.55 13.74 -12.76
C LEU A 149 9.67 15.13 -12.16
N LYS A 150 8.65 15.59 -11.41
CA LYS A 150 8.73 16.86 -10.68
C LYS A 150 9.87 16.84 -9.67
N TYR A 151 9.97 15.76 -8.89
CA TYR A 151 11.05 15.57 -7.93
C TYR A 151 12.45 15.59 -8.56
N VAL A 152 12.64 14.83 -9.65
CA VAL A 152 13.94 14.76 -10.34
C VAL A 152 14.39 16.12 -10.88
N LYS A 153 13.44 16.97 -11.31
CA LYS A 153 13.71 18.34 -11.75
C LYS A 153 14.07 19.27 -10.58
N GLU A 154 13.37 19.14 -9.44
CA GLU A 154 13.61 19.97 -8.25
C GLU A 154 14.99 19.68 -7.62
N GLU A 155 15.42 18.42 -7.61
CA GLU A 155 16.72 17.99 -7.07
C GLU A 155 17.89 18.07 -8.08
N LYS A 156 17.64 18.53 -9.32
CA LYS A 156 18.64 18.57 -10.41
C LYS A 156 19.36 17.24 -10.66
N LEU A 157 18.67 16.11 -10.45
CA LEU A 157 19.26 14.77 -10.57
C LEU A 157 19.49 14.32 -12.02
N ILE A 158 18.96 15.07 -13.00
CA ILE A 158 19.23 14.88 -14.42
C ILE A 158 19.79 16.20 -14.97
N LYS A 159 21.00 16.17 -15.55
CA LYS A 159 21.49 17.23 -16.43
C LYS A 159 20.79 17.09 -17.79
N GLU A 160 20.33 18.22 -18.31
CA GLU A 160 19.74 18.33 -19.67
C GLU A 160 20.61 17.68 -20.74
#